data_AF-A0A929YJZ1-F1
#
_entry.id   AF-A0A929YJZ1-F1
#
_cell.length_a   1.000
_cell.length_b   1.000
_cell.length_c   1.000
_cell.angle_alpha   90.00
_cell.angle_beta   90.00
_cell.angle_gamma   90.00
#
_symmetry.space_group_name_H-M   'P 1'
#
loop_
_entity.id
_entity.type
_entity.pdbx_description
1 polymer ?
#
loop_
_entity_poly.entity_id
_entity_poly.type
_entity_poly.pdbx_seq_one_letter_code
_entity_poly.pdbx_strand_id
1 'polypeptide(L)'
;MPTTHPQAAPLITQHDLDRLGITTRDSAALLQEVNNTLYERVGLEVIGRLSDNDLDELVRRQETNDSAALFAWLSQRVAHLDEIVSDERTLILGDLAKKADELSDTA
;
A
#
# COMPACT_ATOMS: atom_id res chain seq x y z
N MET A 1 -22.76 3.50 5.93
CA MET A 1 -21.85 2.91 6.92
C MET A 1 -20.44 3.27 6.47
N PRO A 2 -19.64 4.01 7.24
CA PRO A 2 -18.24 4.18 6.90
C PRO A 2 -17.57 2.81 7.12
N THR A 3 -17.06 2.22 6.05
CA THR A 3 -16.20 1.05 6.14
C THR A 3 -14.93 1.47 6.88
N THR A 4 -14.87 1.21 8.18
CA THR A 4 -13.62 1.20 8.93
C THR A 4 -12.74 0.14 8.29
N HIS A 5 -11.78 0.59 7.50
CA HIS A 5 -10.80 -0.25 6.85
C HIS A 5 -10.03 -1.01 7.96
N PRO A 6 -9.84 -2.32 7.81
CA PRO A 6 -9.10 -3.09 8.80
C PRO A 6 -7.67 -2.55 8.83
N GLN A 7 -7.24 -2.21 10.06
CA GLN A 7 -5.89 -1.79 10.46
C GLN A 7 -4.95 -1.61 9.27
N ALA A 8 -4.93 -0.38 8.76
CA ALA A 8 -4.22 -0.01 7.55
C ALA A 8 -2.78 -0.52 7.58
N ALA A 9 -2.44 -1.38 6.63
CA ALA A 9 -1.08 -1.51 6.10
C ALA A 9 -0.43 -0.11 6.11
N PRO A 10 0.81 0.08 6.60
CA PRO A 10 1.37 1.41 6.85
C PRO A 10 1.29 2.29 5.60
N LEU A 11 0.26 3.13 5.54
CA LEU A 11 -0.01 3.96 4.38
C LEU A 11 1.05 5.04 4.25
N ILE A 12 1.20 5.54 3.04
CA ILE A 12 1.89 6.80 2.80
C ILE A 12 0.90 7.91 3.19
N THR A 13 1.35 8.80 4.07
CA THR A 13 0.52 9.85 4.68
C THR A 13 1.02 11.23 4.28
N GLN A 14 0.21 12.26 4.54
CA GLN A 14 0.61 13.65 4.36
C GLN A 14 1.92 13.96 5.11
N HIS A 15 2.09 13.42 6.31
CA HIS A 15 3.33 13.58 7.08
C HIS A 15 4.56 13.03 6.33
N ASP A 16 4.41 11.95 5.57
CA ASP A 16 5.52 11.45 4.75
C ASP A 16 5.87 12.43 3.62
N LEU A 17 4.88 13.04 2.97
CA LEU A 17 5.11 14.07 1.97
C LEU A 17 5.81 15.31 2.57
N ASP A 18 5.35 15.78 3.73
CA ASP A 18 5.96 16.91 4.44
C ASP A 18 7.43 16.63 4.80
N ARG A 19 7.74 15.40 5.24
CA ARG A 19 9.12 14.99 5.53
C ARG A 19 10.01 14.95 4.29
N LEU A 20 9.42 14.68 3.12
CA LEU A 20 10.10 14.72 1.83
C LEU A 20 10.19 16.14 1.25
N GLY A 21 9.60 17.14 1.91
CA GLY A 21 9.53 18.52 1.40
C GLY A 21 8.56 18.69 0.23
N ILE A 22 7.67 17.72 0.01
CA ILE A 22 6.71 17.74 -1.10
C ILE A 22 5.53 18.64 -0.70
N THR A 23 5.45 19.79 -1.33
CA THR A 23 4.35 20.75 -1.12
C THR A 23 3.59 20.95 -2.43
N THR A 24 2.42 20.33 -2.54
CA THR A 24 1.55 20.40 -3.73
C THR A 24 0.12 20.72 -3.33
N ARG A 25 -0.61 21.44 -4.19
CA ARG A 25 -2.04 21.71 -4.01
C ARG A 25 -2.90 20.45 -4.16
N ASP A 26 -2.39 19.43 -4.85
CA ASP A 26 -3.08 18.17 -5.13
C ASP A 26 -2.55 17.02 -4.28
N SER A 27 -2.15 17.30 -3.03
CA SER A 27 -1.56 16.28 -2.16
C SER A 27 -2.50 15.10 -1.91
N ALA A 28 -3.82 15.32 -1.89
CA ALA A 28 -4.80 14.25 -1.79
C ALA A 28 -4.77 13.29 -3.00
N ALA A 29 -4.64 13.83 -4.22
CA ALA A 29 -4.57 13.03 -5.43
C ALA A 29 -3.24 12.25 -5.49
N LEU A 30 -2.13 12.91 -5.11
CA LEU A 30 -0.83 12.27 -5.01
C LEU A 30 -0.84 11.14 -3.97
N LEU A 31 -1.39 11.39 -2.77
CA LEU A 31 -1.52 10.37 -1.73
C LEU A 31 -2.38 9.18 -2.20
N GLN A 32 -3.46 9.42 -2.93
CA GLN A 32 -4.27 8.35 -3.49
C GLN A 32 -3.49 7.53 -4.51
N GLU A 33 -2.78 8.18 -5.43
CA GLU A 33 -1.97 7.51 -6.46
C GLU A 33 -0.87 6.64 -5.82
N VAL A 34 -0.09 7.19 -4.89
CA VAL A 34 1.04 6.48 -4.29
C VAL A 34 0.59 5.33 -3.40
N ASN A 35 -0.55 5.46 -2.70
CA ASN A 35 -1.12 4.36 -1.93
C ASN A 35 -1.71 3.28 -2.85
N ASN A 36 -2.31 3.63 -3.99
CA ASN A 36 -2.72 2.63 -4.99
C ASN A 36 -1.51 1.87 -5.52
N THR A 37 -0.42 2.56 -5.86
CA THR A 37 0.84 1.91 -6.26
C THR A 37 1.41 1.01 -5.16
N LEU A 38 1.32 1.42 -3.89
CA LEU A 38 1.73 0.58 -2.75
C LEU A 38 0.90 -0.71 -2.70
N TYR A 39 -0.43 -0.61 -2.80
CA TYR A 39 -1.30 -1.78 -2.79
C TYR A 39 -1.03 -2.72 -3.97
N GLU A 40 -0.80 -2.18 -5.16
CA GLU A 40 -0.47 -2.98 -6.35
C GLU A 40 0.84 -3.75 -6.16
N ARG A 41 1.91 -3.06 -5.71
CA ARG A 41 3.23 -3.67 -5.50
C ARG A 41 3.22 -4.72 -4.40
N VAL A 42 2.59 -4.41 -3.26
CA VAL A 42 2.38 -5.38 -2.18
C VAL A 42 1.55 -6.57 -2.66
N GLY A 43 0.50 -6.33 -3.45
CA GLY A 43 -0.33 -7.39 -4.01
C GLY A 43 0.46 -8.36 -4.89
N LEU A 44 1.34 -7.85 -5.75
CA LEU A 44 2.23 -8.66 -6.59
C LEU A 44 3.20 -9.50 -5.75
N GLU A 45 3.83 -8.88 -4.75
CA GLU A 45 4.76 -9.53 -3.82
C GLU A 45 4.09 -10.61 -2.96
N VAL A 46 2.83 -10.39 -2.60
CA VAL A 46 1.99 -11.37 -1.89
C VAL A 46 1.66 -12.54 -2.81
N ILE A 47 1.15 -12.27 -4.02
CA ILE A 47 0.78 -13.31 -5.00
C ILE A 47 1.99 -14.20 -5.34
N GLY A 48 3.19 -13.61 -5.48
CA GLY A 48 4.42 -14.35 -5.75
C GLY A 48 4.89 -15.27 -4.61
N ARG A 49 4.36 -15.11 -3.39
CA ARG A 49 4.69 -15.94 -2.21
C ARG A 49 3.61 -16.96 -1.87
N LEU A 50 2.43 -16.87 -2.49
CA LEU A 50 1.34 -17.81 -2.26
C LEU A 50 1.51 -19.07 -3.13
N SER A 51 1.08 -20.21 -2.60
CA SER A 51 0.96 -21.45 -3.39
C SER A 51 -0.26 -21.38 -4.31
N ASP A 52 -0.32 -22.20 -5.37
CA ASP A 52 -1.48 -22.23 -6.29
C ASP A 52 -2.82 -22.42 -5.57
N ASN A 53 -2.88 -23.33 -4.60
CA ASN A 53 -4.08 -23.54 -3.77
C ASN A 53 -4.46 -22.28 -2.95
N ASP A 54 -3.48 -21.48 -2.55
CA ASP A 54 -3.71 -20.26 -1.80
C ASP A 54 -4.15 -19.12 -2.72
N LEU A 55 -3.68 -19.10 -3.97
CA LEU A 55 -4.18 -18.18 -4.99
C LEU A 55 -5.66 -18.44 -5.31
N ASP A 56 -6.07 -19.70 -5.43
CA ASP A 56 -7.49 -20.05 -5.60
C ASP A 56 -8.35 -19.59 -4.40
N GLU A 57 -7.85 -19.77 -3.18
CA GLU A 57 -8.54 -19.34 -1.97
C GLU A 57 -8.55 -17.81 -1.83
N LEU A 58 -7.51 -17.11 -2.29
CA LEU A 58 -7.45 -15.65 -2.34
C LEU A 58 -8.58 -15.11 -3.20
N VAL A 59 -8.78 -15.66 -4.41
CA VAL A 59 -9.87 -15.25 -5.31
C VAL A 59 -11.24 -15.43 -4.64
N ARG A 60 -11.48 -16.58 -4.00
CA ARG A 60 -12.75 -16.86 -3.29
C ARG A 60 -13.00 -15.88 -2.13
N ARG A 61 -11.95 -15.50 -1.41
CA ARG A 61 -12.06 -14.57 -0.28
C ARG A 61 -12.23 -13.12 -0.71
N GLN A 62 -11.73 -12.75 -1.88
CA GLN A 62 -11.99 -11.42 -2.42
C GLN A 62 -13.49 -11.21 -2.74
N GLU A 63 -14.22 -12.27 -3.09
CA GLU A 63 -15.66 -12.22 -3.33
C GLU A 63 -16.48 -11.93 -2.06
N THR A 64 -15.95 -12.19 -0.86
CA THR A 64 -16.68 -12.00 0.41
C THR A 64 -16.67 -10.56 0.90
N ASN A 65 -15.89 -9.67 0.25
CA ASN A 65 -15.73 -8.25 0.58
C ASN A 65 -15.35 -7.98 2.06
N ASP A 66 -14.76 -8.96 2.74
CA ASP A 66 -14.26 -8.84 4.11
C ASP A 66 -12.73 -8.67 4.08
N SER A 67 -12.31 -7.41 3.94
CA SER A 67 -10.88 -7.06 3.90
C SER A 67 -10.14 -7.42 5.19
N ALA A 68 -10.84 -7.51 6.33
CA ALA A 68 -10.23 -7.77 7.63
C ALA A 68 -9.87 -9.24 7.75
N ALA A 69 -10.84 -10.10 7.41
CA ALA A 69 -10.64 -11.53 7.34
C ALA A 69 -9.62 -11.90 6.26
N LEU A 70 -9.61 -11.18 5.12
CA LEU A 70 -8.62 -11.39 4.07
C LEU A 70 -7.21 -11.06 4.54
N PHE A 71 -7.00 -9.92 5.19
CA PHE A 71 -5.69 -9.53 5.71
C PHE A 71 -5.19 -10.51 6.77
N ALA A 72 -6.05 -10.88 7.74
CA ALA A 72 -5.69 -11.85 8.78
C ALA A 72 -5.32 -13.23 8.21
N TRP A 73 -5.95 -13.62 7.09
CA TRP A 73 -5.62 -14.84 6.35
C TRP A 73 -4.29 -14.71 5.60
N LEU A 74 -4.02 -13.58 4.97
CA LEU A 74 -2.75 -13.30 4.29
C LEU A 74 -1.57 -13.31 5.26
N SER A 75 -1.70 -12.69 6.43
CA SER A 75 -0.63 -12.69 7.46
C SER A 75 -0.25 -14.08 7.96
N GLN A 76 -1.13 -15.08 7.82
CA GLN A 76 -0.83 -16.46 8.21
C GLN A 76 -0.10 -17.26 7.14
N ARG A 77 -0.22 -16.84 5.87
CA ARG A 77 0.32 -17.58 4.71
C ARG A 77 1.56 -16.94 4.14
N VAL A 78 1.61 -15.62 4.15
CA VAL A 78 2.75 -14.83 3.70
C VAL A 78 3.62 -14.54 4.91
N ALA A 79 4.71 -15.29 5.03
CA ALA A 79 5.72 -14.98 6.04
C ALA A 79 6.25 -13.57 5.82
N HIS A 80 6.44 -12.82 6.91
CA HIS A 80 6.96 -11.45 6.88
C HIS A 80 6.10 -10.47 6.07
N LEU A 81 4.77 -10.64 6.07
CA LEU A 81 3.86 -9.72 5.36
C LEU A 81 4.09 -8.25 5.72
N ASP A 82 4.28 -7.94 6.99
CA ASP A 82 4.57 -6.57 7.45
C ASP A 82 5.90 -6.03 6.91
N GLU A 83 6.92 -6.87 6.76
CA GLU A 83 8.21 -6.47 6.18
C GLU A 83 8.07 -6.16 4.69
N ILE A 84 7.33 -6.98 3.95
CA ILE A 84 7.03 -6.73 2.53
C ILE A 84 6.37 -5.37 2.35
N VAL A 85 5.36 -5.07 3.17
CA VAL A 85 4.67 -3.78 3.08
C VAL A 85 5.61 -2.63 3.43
N SER A 86 6.45 -2.79 4.46
CA SER A 86 7.43 -1.78 4.86
C SER A 86 8.49 -1.53 3.79
N ASP A 87 8.97 -2.59 3.14
CA ASP A 87 9.98 -2.51 2.08
C ASP A 87 9.42 -1.79 0.85
N GLU A 88 8.24 -2.20 0.38
CA GLU A 88 7.58 -1.55 -0.76
C GLU A 88 7.26 -0.08 -0.46
N ARG A 89 6.80 0.23 0.76
CA ARG A 89 6.60 1.61 1.21
C ARG A 89 7.89 2.41 1.17
N THR A 90 9.00 1.84 1.64
CA THR A 90 10.31 2.51 1.65
C THR A 90 10.80 2.78 0.23
N LEU A 91 10.58 1.84 -0.70
CA LEU A 91 10.90 2.01 -2.11
C LEU A 91 10.10 3.17 -2.73
N ILE A 92 8.78 3.21 -2.50
CA ILE A 92 7.93 4.29 -3.03
C ILE A 92 8.32 5.64 -2.43
N LEU A 93 8.59 5.71 -1.12
CA LEU A 93 9.05 6.95 -0.48
C LEU A 93 10.40 7.40 -1.04
N GLY A 94 11.31 6.46 -1.35
CA GLY A 94 12.57 6.76 -2.01
C GLY A 94 12.38 7.31 -3.43
N ASP A 95 11.41 6.79 -4.19
CA ASP A 95 11.10 7.30 -5.52
C ASP A 95 10.36 8.64 -5.48
N LEU A 96 9.50 8.86 -4.48
CA LEU A 96 8.89 10.17 -4.21
C LEU A 96 9.93 11.21 -3.85
N ALA A 97 10.91 10.86 -3.02
CA ALA A 97 12.01 11.76 -2.65
C ALA A 97 12.80 12.23 -3.88
N LYS A 98 13.05 11.35 -4.85
CA LYS A 98 13.73 11.70 -6.11
C LYS A 98 12.91 12.64 -6.99
N LYS A 99 11.58 12.57 -6.90
CA LYS A 99 10.64 13.39 -7.67
C LYS A 99 10.12 14.59 -6.88
N ALA A 100 10.61 14.83 -5.67
CA ALA A 100 10.03 15.81 -4.77
C ALA A 100 10.04 17.23 -5.34
N ASP A 101 11.12 17.60 -6.03
CA ASP A 101 11.24 18.90 -6.71
C ASP A 101 10.26 19.04 -7.89
N GLU A 102 9.93 17.96 -8.59
CA GLU A 102 9.00 17.96 -9.72
C GLU A 102 7.53 17.96 -9.27
N LEU A 103 7.26 17.31 -8.14
CA LEU A 103 5.93 17.19 -7.55
C LEU A 103 5.53 18.42 -6.72
N SER A 104 6.52 19.19 -6.27
CA SER A 104 6.26 20.41 -5.51
C SER A 104 5.90 21.55 -6.45
N ASP A 105 4.85 22.30 -6.12
CA ASP A 105 4.55 23.54 -6.82
C ASP A 105 5.71 24.51 -6.53
N THR A 106 6.50 24.85 -7.56
CA THR A 106 7.41 26.00 -7.46
C THR A 106 6.55 27.24 -7.28
N ALA A 107 6.53 27.78 -6.06
CA ALA A 107 5.81 28.99 -5.69
C ALA A 107 6.27 30.22 -6.49
#